data_AF-A0A3D0UWS4-F1
#
_entry.id   AF-A0A3D0UWS4-F1
#
_cell.length_a   1.000
_cell.length_b   1.000
_cell.length_c   1.000
_cell.angle_alpha   90.00
_cell.angle_beta   90.00
_cell.angle_gamma   90.00
#
_symmetry.space_group_name_H-M   'P 1'
#
loop_
_entity.id
_entity.type
_entity.pdbx_description
1 polymer ?
#
loop_
_entity_poly.entity_id
_entity_poly.type
_entity_poly.pdbx_seq_one_letter_code
_entity_poly.pdbx_strand_id
1 'polypeptide(L)'
;MPSNTFLAVGKHIDYVMLFDKSSKEYYILAEALLKQYYKSDEEYLIVNSFKGEHLLGRTYEPILPYIMQSKLPDTYKQQFFKIIPGEFVSTEDGTGIVHIAPSFGMEDFEAVAAFLPREDAKDWLFLPVGEYGEFTDEVPDYQGTRVYEANKDIIARLKSEGKLIGQKSYNHSYPHCRRCDTPLISKALTSWFIKEQELSNITLPHADDIGFVPESVKNRFRDVLKSAPDWNLARNRYRGSPIPVWENEADEQDRIVVGTIEELYNLSTSGSKNITKNIFVRHGETDYNVQKLCDSFGKPILTETGTQQAKQL
;
A
#
# COMPACT_ATOMS: atom_id res chain seq x y z
N MET A 1 0.19 -3.86 -14.24
CA MET A 1 0.51 -3.89 -15.68
C MET A 1 1.37 -2.72 -16.14
N PRO A 2 0.94 -1.43 -16.09
CA PRO A 2 1.78 -0.31 -16.53
C PRO A 2 3.13 -0.20 -15.80
N SER A 3 3.17 -0.68 -14.56
CA SER A 3 4.34 -0.60 -13.67
C SER A 3 5.18 -1.87 -13.61
N ASN A 4 5.15 -2.70 -14.66
CA ASN A 4 6.01 -3.89 -14.71
C ASN A 4 7.49 -3.50 -14.79
N THR A 5 8.33 -3.96 -13.87
CA THR A 5 9.79 -3.79 -13.96
C THR A 5 10.54 -5.10 -14.17
N PHE A 6 10.04 -6.22 -13.62
CA PHE A 6 10.66 -7.54 -13.75
C PHE A 6 9.62 -8.66 -13.88
N LEU A 7 10.10 -9.87 -14.16
CA LEU A 7 9.36 -11.11 -13.93
C LEU A 7 10.11 -11.96 -12.90
N ALA A 8 9.39 -12.62 -11.99
CA ALA A 8 9.99 -13.51 -11.02
C ALA A 8 9.67 -14.98 -11.30
N VAL A 9 10.66 -15.85 -11.08
CA VAL A 9 10.54 -17.31 -11.18
C VAL A 9 11.16 -17.99 -9.96
N GLY A 10 10.61 -19.14 -9.55
CA GLY A 10 11.21 -19.96 -8.50
C GLY A 10 12.38 -20.75 -9.08
N LYS A 11 13.57 -20.65 -8.47
CA LYS A 11 14.81 -21.26 -9.00
C LYS A 11 14.69 -22.77 -9.21
N HIS A 12 14.02 -23.44 -8.28
CA HIS A 12 13.91 -24.90 -8.22
C HIS A 12 12.62 -25.46 -8.84
N ILE A 13 11.72 -24.58 -9.31
CA ILE A 13 10.49 -24.98 -10.00
C ILE A 13 10.84 -25.50 -11.40
N ASP A 14 10.16 -26.56 -11.82
CA ASP A 14 10.24 -27.10 -13.17
C ASP A 14 9.35 -26.29 -14.12
N TYR A 15 9.96 -25.78 -15.19
CA TYR A 15 9.30 -25.04 -16.26
C TYR A 15 9.39 -25.82 -17.57
N VAL A 16 8.37 -25.68 -18.40
CA VAL A 16 8.33 -26.22 -19.75
C VAL A 16 8.20 -25.10 -20.76
N MET A 17 8.97 -25.18 -21.84
CA MET A 17 8.72 -24.45 -23.06
C MET A 17 7.91 -25.35 -23.98
N LEU A 18 6.73 -24.88 -24.38
CA LEU A 18 5.85 -25.61 -25.29
C LEU A 18 5.53 -24.78 -26.52
N PHE A 19 5.21 -25.47 -27.61
CA PHE A 19 4.60 -24.90 -28.79
C PHE A 19 3.09 -25.11 -28.75
N ASP A 20 2.34 -24.02 -28.75
CA ASP A 20 0.88 -24.05 -28.77
C ASP A 20 0.36 -24.21 -30.20
N LYS A 21 -0.41 -25.27 -30.47
CA LYS A 21 -0.85 -25.54 -31.84
C LYS A 21 -1.96 -24.60 -32.30
N SER A 22 -2.65 -23.91 -31.40
CA SER A 22 -3.73 -22.99 -31.73
C SER A 22 -3.20 -21.61 -32.14
N SER A 23 -2.41 -20.98 -31.28
CA SER A 23 -1.78 -19.67 -31.51
C SER A 23 -0.56 -19.75 -32.42
N LYS A 24 0.05 -20.93 -32.56
CA LYS A 24 1.33 -21.13 -33.28
C LYS A 24 2.51 -20.40 -32.62
N GLU A 25 2.43 -20.17 -31.31
CA GLU A 25 3.47 -19.49 -30.53
C GLU A 25 4.12 -20.44 -29.53
N TYR A 26 5.25 -19.99 -28.97
CA TYR A 26 5.90 -20.69 -27.86
C TYR A 26 5.57 -20.03 -26.53
N TYR A 27 5.22 -20.84 -25.53
CA TYR A 27 4.97 -20.38 -24.17
C TYR A 27 5.88 -21.06 -23.17
N ILE A 28 6.19 -20.33 -22.09
CA ILE A 28 6.90 -20.86 -20.93
C ILE A 28 6.00 -20.70 -19.72
N LEU A 29 5.82 -21.78 -18.97
CA LEU A 29 5.08 -21.83 -17.71
C LEU A 29 5.59 -22.98 -16.85
N ALA A 30 5.25 -22.98 -15.57
CA ALA A 30 5.59 -24.09 -14.68
C ALA A 30 4.86 -25.36 -15.11
N GLU A 31 5.58 -26.48 -15.13
CA GLU A 31 5.07 -27.77 -15.61
C GLU A 31 3.84 -28.23 -14.82
N ALA A 32 3.86 -28.03 -13.50
CA ALA A 32 2.76 -28.37 -12.60
C ALA A 32 1.43 -27.65 -12.96
N LEU A 33 1.50 -26.49 -13.61
CA LEU A 33 0.34 -25.66 -13.95
C LEU A 33 -0.17 -25.92 -15.37
N LEU A 34 0.48 -26.78 -16.15
CA LEU A 34 0.16 -27.07 -17.54
C LEU A 34 -1.30 -27.50 -17.75
N LYS A 35 -1.79 -28.38 -16.87
CA LYS A 35 -3.16 -28.91 -16.91
C LYS A 35 -4.24 -27.86 -16.65
N GLN A 36 -3.88 -26.69 -16.10
CA GLN A 36 -4.83 -25.58 -15.90
C GLN A 36 -5.14 -24.84 -17.21
N TYR A 37 -4.27 -24.98 -18.21
CA TYR A 37 -4.36 -24.30 -19.50
C TYR A 37 -4.66 -25.25 -20.66
N TYR A 38 -4.13 -26.48 -20.61
CA TYR A 38 -4.28 -27.50 -21.63
C TYR A 38 -5.06 -28.70 -21.10
N LYS A 39 -6.15 -29.09 -21.78
CA LYS A 39 -6.97 -30.23 -21.38
C LYS A 39 -6.49 -31.53 -22.02
N SER A 40 -5.86 -31.44 -23.18
CA SER A 40 -5.31 -32.56 -23.94
C SER A 40 -3.86 -32.29 -24.37
N ASP A 41 -3.03 -33.33 -24.35
CA ASP A 41 -1.65 -33.28 -24.85
C ASP A 41 -1.58 -33.10 -26.37
N GLU A 42 -2.72 -33.24 -27.07
CA GLU A 42 -2.82 -32.92 -28.49
C GLU A 42 -2.81 -31.42 -28.77
N GLU A 43 -3.05 -30.55 -27.79
CA GLU A 43 -3.15 -29.10 -27.97
C GLU A 43 -1.77 -28.41 -28.08
N TYR A 44 -0.71 -29.04 -27.57
CA TYR A 44 0.64 -28.48 -27.52
C TYR A 44 1.71 -29.51 -27.88
N LEU A 45 2.96 -29.06 -27.97
CA LEU A 45 4.15 -29.92 -28.06
C LEU A 45 5.18 -29.40 -27.05
N ILE A 46 5.69 -30.25 -26.17
CA ILE A 46 6.81 -29.87 -25.29
C ILE A 46 8.08 -29.80 -26.14
N VAL A 47 8.73 -28.64 -26.09
CA VAL A 47 9.95 -28.35 -26.86
C VAL A 47 11.16 -28.50 -25.96
N ASN A 48 11.04 -28.05 -24.70
CA ASN A 48 12.11 -28.13 -23.72
C ASN A 48 11.54 -28.13 -22.29
N SER A 49 12.32 -28.65 -21.35
CA SER A 49 12.04 -28.64 -19.91
C SER A 49 13.29 -28.22 -19.15
N PHE A 50 13.16 -27.32 -18.17
CA PHE A 50 14.30 -26.79 -17.43
C PHE A 50 13.88 -26.24 -16.06
N LYS A 51 14.85 -26.11 -15.16
CA LYS A 51 14.65 -25.41 -13.88
C LYS A 51 14.57 -23.90 -14.08
N GLY A 52 13.84 -23.22 -13.21
CA GLY A 52 13.67 -21.75 -13.24
C GLY A 52 14.99 -20.99 -13.23
N GLU A 53 16.05 -21.55 -12.63
CA GLU A 53 17.40 -20.98 -12.67
C GLU A 53 17.92 -20.69 -14.09
N HIS A 54 17.50 -21.47 -15.11
CA HIS A 54 17.90 -21.27 -16.50
C HIS A 54 17.25 -20.05 -17.18
N LEU A 55 16.23 -19.46 -16.54
CA LEU A 55 15.56 -18.25 -17.02
C LEU A 55 16.18 -16.97 -16.45
N LEU A 56 16.93 -17.06 -15.35
CA LEU A 56 17.45 -15.89 -14.64
C LEU A 56 18.34 -15.02 -15.54
N GLY A 57 18.14 -13.71 -15.47
CA GLY A 57 18.87 -12.72 -16.25
C GLY A 57 18.45 -12.59 -17.71
N ARG A 58 17.57 -13.47 -18.24
CA ARG A 58 17.01 -13.29 -19.58
C ARG A 58 16.18 -12.02 -19.62
N THR A 59 16.32 -11.28 -20.71
CA THR A 59 15.53 -10.07 -20.98
C THR A 59 14.22 -10.42 -21.68
N TYR A 60 13.23 -9.56 -21.53
CA TYR A 60 11.94 -9.67 -22.22
C TYR A 60 11.48 -8.29 -22.71
N GLU A 61 10.53 -8.29 -23.65
CA GLU A 61 9.91 -7.04 -24.11
C GLU A 61 8.79 -6.64 -23.14
N PRO A 62 8.77 -5.39 -22.64
CA PRO A 62 7.68 -4.91 -21.80
C PRO A 62 6.33 -5.00 -22.51
N ILE A 63 5.31 -5.45 -21.78
CA ILE A 63 3.95 -5.53 -22.32
C ILE A 63 3.36 -4.16 -22.65
N LEU A 64 3.74 -3.12 -21.90
CA LEU A 64 3.33 -1.73 -22.06
C LEU A 64 4.57 -0.82 -21.98
N PRO A 65 4.66 0.26 -22.78
CA PRO A 65 5.90 1.01 -22.96
C PRO A 65 6.20 2.04 -21.86
N TYR A 66 5.30 2.24 -20.89
CA TYR A 66 5.31 3.41 -20.00
C TYR A 66 6.59 3.56 -19.18
N ILE A 67 7.12 2.49 -18.59
CA ILE A 67 8.37 2.58 -17.81
C ILE A 67 9.54 3.04 -18.67
N MET A 68 9.64 2.55 -19.91
CA MET A 68 10.72 2.98 -20.82
C MET A 68 10.61 4.47 -21.19
N GLN A 69 9.38 4.99 -21.22
CA GLN A 69 9.07 6.39 -21.50
C GLN A 69 9.00 7.27 -20.24
N SER A 70 9.18 6.68 -19.07
CA SER A 70 9.06 7.38 -17.79
C SER A 70 10.23 8.32 -17.52
N LYS A 71 10.02 9.19 -16.52
CA LYS A 71 11.04 10.10 -16.00
C LYS A 71 12.12 9.41 -15.15
N LEU A 72 12.08 8.09 -15.01
CA LEU A 72 13.11 7.34 -14.28
C LEU A 72 14.48 7.48 -14.95
N PRO A 73 15.59 7.49 -14.17
CA PRO A 73 16.93 7.50 -14.72
C PRO A 73 17.18 6.33 -15.68
N ASP A 74 17.85 6.60 -16.81
CA ASP A 74 18.19 5.57 -17.80
C ASP A 74 19.04 4.44 -17.21
N THR A 75 19.85 4.75 -16.19
CA THR A 75 20.65 3.79 -15.42
C THR A 75 19.79 2.69 -14.80
N TYR A 76 18.58 3.00 -14.34
CA TYR A 76 17.65 1.99 -13.82
C TYR A 76 16.83 1.34 -14.92
N LYS A 77 16.36 2.10 -15.91
CA LYS A 77 15.58 1.56 -17.04
C LYS A 77 16.33 0.45 -17.80
N GLN A 78 17.65 0.56 -17.95
CA GLN A 78 18.50 -0.46 -18.57
C GLN A 78 18.64 -1.75 -17.75
N GLN A 79 18.32 -1.70 -16.45
CA GLN A 79 18.37 -2.85 -15.55
C GLN A 79 17.06 -3.64 -15.53
N PHE A 80 15.94 -2.99 -15.84
CA PHE A 80 14.60 -3.58 -15.90
C PHE A 80 14.43 -4.59 -17.03
N PHE A 81 13.24 -5.21 -17.05
CA PHE A 81 12.77 -6.19 -18.04
C PHE A 81 13.65 -7.43 -18.12
N LYS A 82 14.03 -7.93 -16.94
CA LYS A 82 14.77 -9.17 -16.76
C LYS A 82 14.00 -10.13 -15.86
N ILE A 83 14.32 -11.41 -15.98
CA ILE A 83 13.80 -12.44 -15.08
C ILE A 83 14.71 -12.52 -13.85
N ILE A 84 14.11 -12.35 -12.66
CA ILE A 84 14.78 -12.40 -11.35
C ILE A 84 14.28 -13.60 -10.54
N PRO A 85 15.03 -14.05 -9.51
CA PRO A 85 14.53 -15.09 -8.63
C PRO A 85 13.41 -14.57 -7.71
N GLY A 86 12.41 -15.40 -7.44
CA GLY A 86 11.37 -15.15 -6.44
C GLY A 86 11.02 -16.42 -5.69
N GLU A 87 11.40 -16.49 -4.41
CA GLU A 87 11.11 -17.65 -3.55
C GLU A 87 9.61 -17.76 -3.17
N PHE A 88 8.86 -16.65 -3.31
CA PHE A 88 7.41 -16.59 -3.09
C PHE A 88 6.60 -17.14 -4.28
N VAL A 89 7.25 -17.47 -5.40
CA VAL A 89 6.56 -18.00 -6.58
C VAL A 89 6.01 -19.39 -6.26
N SER A 90 4.70 -19.57 -6.40
CA SER A 90 4.01 -20.84 -6.17
C SER A 90 3.66 -21.55 -7.48
N THR A 91 3.35 -22.84 -7.37
CA THR A 91 2.81 -23.68 -8.47
C THR A 91 1.38 -24.13 -8.22
N GLU A 92 0.71 -23.50 -7.25
CA GLU A 92 -0.69 -23.80 -6.92
C GLU A 92 -1.65 -23.11 -7.90
N ASP A 93 -1.33 -21.87 -8.30
CA ASP A 93 -2.15 -21.05 -9.19
C ASP A 93 -1.29 -20.20 -10.14
N GLY A 94 -1.91 -19.70 -11.22
CA GLY A 94 -1.28 -18.82 -12.19
C GLY A 94 -0.44 -19.59 -13.22
N THR A 95 0.70 -19.04 -13.62
CA THR A 95 1.61 -19.65 -14.61
C THR A 95 2.96 -20.09 -14.02
N GLY A 96 3.21 -19.79 -12.74
CA GLY A 96 4.53 -19.93 -12.13
C GLY A 96 5.53 -18.86 -12.56
N ILE A 97 5.11 -17.83 -13.31
CA ILE A 97 5.92 -16.64 -13.61
C ILE A 97 5.15 -15.42 -13.11
N VAL A 98 5.74 -14.68 -12.19
CA VAL A 98 5.04 -13.58 -11.49
C VAL A 98 5.44 -12.23 -12.09
N HIS A 99 4.44 -11.41 -12.40
CA HIS A 99 4.63 -10.00 -12.78
C HIS A 99 5.08 -9.17 -11.58
N ILE A 100 6.20 -8.47 -11.71
CA ILE A 100 6.77 -7.66 -10.63
C ILE A 100 6.57 -6.17 -10.90
N ALA A 101 5.92 -5.49 -9.96
CA ALA A 101 5.66 -4.07 -9.92
C ALA A 101 5.93 -3.54 -8.48
N PRO A 102 7.18 -3.21 -8.14
CA PRO A 102 7.63 -3.01 -6.75
C PRO A 102 6.96 -1.85 -6.03
N SER A 103 6.38 -0.89 -6.77
CA SER A 103 5.65 0.23 -6.18
C SER A 103 4.27 -0.16 -5.62
N PHE A 104 3.79 -1.38 -5.90
CA PHE A 104 2.44 -1.84 -5.59
C PHE A 104 2.38 -3.18 -4.84
N GLY A 105 3.52 -3.80 -4.54
CA GLY A 105 3.59 -5.07 -3.81
C GLY A 105 4.81 -5.12 -2.89
N MET A 106 4.64 -5.60 -1.66
CA MET A 106 5.76 -5.73 -0.72
C MET A 106 6.71 -6.85 -1.15
N GLU A 107 6.19 -8.01 -1.57
CA GLU A 107 7.02 -9.11 -2.09
C GLU A 107 7.75 -8.69 -3.37
N ASP A 108 7.07 -7.97 -4.27
CA ASP A 108 7.66 -7.35 -5.46
C ASP A 108 8.81 -6.40 -5.10
N PHE A 109 8.59 -5.53 -4.11
CA PHE A 109 9.61 -4.60 -3.62
C PHE A 109 10.84 -5.35 -3.09
N GLU A 110 10.62 -6.33 -2.22
CA GLU A 110 11.69 -7.13 -1.61
C GLU A 110 12.48 -7.91 -2.68
N ALA A 111 11.80 -8.47 -3.69
CA ALA A 111 12.45 -9.15 -4.81
C ALA A 111 13.36 -8.22 -5.61
N VAL A 112 12.91 -6.99 -5.87
CA VAL A 112 13.70 -5.99 -6.59
C VAL A 112 14.82 -5.44 -5.72
N ALA A 113 14.60 -5.22 -4.42
CA ALA A 113 15.61 -4.74 -3.47
C ALA A 113 16.73 -5.76 -3.20
N ALA A 114 16.52 -7.04 -3.53
CA ALA A 114 17.58 -8.04 -3.56
C ALA A 114 18.51 -7.91 -4.79
N PHE A 115 18.11 -7.13 -5.80
CA PHE A 115 18.83 -6.94 -7.07
C PHE A 115 19.32 -5.50 -7.26
N LEU A 116 18.52 -4.51 -6.85
CA LEU A 116 18.85 -3.08 -6.88
C LEU A 116 19.07 -2.55 -5.46
N PRO A 117 19.93 -1.53 -5.26
CA PRO A 117 20.19 -0.95 -3.95
C PRO A 117 18.89 -0.44 -3.30
N ARG A 118 18.66 -0.84 -2.05
CA ARG A 118 17.45 -0.45 -1.29
C ARG A 118 17.47 1.05 -0.95
N GLU A 119 18.65 1.58 -0.67
CA GLU A 119 18.91 2.99 -0.39
C GLU A 119 18.41 3.89 -1.53
N ASP A 120 18.50 3.41 -2.77
CA ASP A 120 18.10 4.14 -3.97
C ASP A 120 16.65 3.85 -4.39
N ALA A 121 15.86 3.19 -3.53
CA ALA A 121 14.49 2.77 -3.85
C ALA A 121 13.61 3.89 -4.40
N LYS A 122 13.76 5.10 -3.87
CA LYS A 122 13.00 6.26 -4.35
C LYS A 122 13.26 6.55 -5.83
N ASP A 123 14.45 6.24 -6.34
CA ASP A 123 14.89 6.60 -7.69
C ASP A 123 14.51 5.55 -8.75
N TRP A 124 14.26 4.31 -8.36
CA TRP A 124 13.88 3.23 -9.28
C TRP A 124 12.41 2.80 -9.17
N LEU A 125 11.64 3.34 -8.22
CA LEU A 125 10.20 3.07 -8.12
C LEU A 125 9.39 3.86 -9.15
N PHE A 126 8.71 3.14 -10.05
CA PHE A 126 7.73 3.74 -10.97
C PHE A 126 6.34 3.82 -10.33
N LEU A 127 5.88 5.02 -9.98
CA LEU A 127 4.61 5.24 -9.27
C LEU A 127 3.62 6.11 -10.07
N PRO A 128 3.02 5.59 -11.15
CA PRO A 128 2.15 6.36 -12.04
C PRO A 128 0.73 6.53 -11.50
N VAL A 129 0.54 6.53 -10.18
CA VAL A 129 -0.78 6.63 -9.54
C VAL A 129 -0.74 7.75 -8.51
N GLY A 130 -1.67 8.70 -8.63
CA GLY A 130 -1.80 9.86 -7.74
C GLY A 130 -2.37 9.52 -6.37
N GLU A 131 -2.68 10.55 -5.57
CA GLU A 131 -3.26 10.39 -4.23
C GLU A 131 -4.72 9.92 -4.26
N TYR A 132 -5.45 10.23 -5.33
CA TYR A 132 -6.85 9.85 -5.52
C TYR A 132 -7.04 8.49 -6.20
N GLY A 133 -5.96 7.72 -6.38
CA GLY A 133 -6.01 6.41 -7.03
C GLY A 133 -6.24 6.48 -8.55
N GLU A 134 -5.88 7.60 -9.17
CA GLU A 134 -5.95 7.84 -10.61
C GLU A 134 -4.56 7.80 -11.26
N PHE A 135 -4.49 7.43 -12.54
CA PHE A 135 -3.23 7.47 -13.28
C PHE A 135 -2.72 8.90 -13.51
N THR A 136 -1.40 9.08 -13.40
CA THR A 136 -0.72 10.35 -13.66
C THR A 136 -0.36 10.52 -15.15
N ASP A 137 0.32 11.61 -15.48
CA ASP A 137 0.88 11.89 -16.82
C ASP A 137 1.93 10.87 -17.30
N GLU A 138 2.50 10.07 -16.39
CA GLU A 138 3.41 8.96 -16.72
C GLU A 138 2.70 7.82 -17.49
N VAL A 139 1.37 7.76 -17.43
CA VAL A 139 0.53 6.79 -18.15
C VAL A 139 -0.56 7.56 -18.91
N PRO A 140 -0.18 8.24 -20.01
CA PRO A 140 -1.05 9.23 -20.66
C PRO A 140 -2.36 8.65 -21.21
N ASP A 141 -2.36 7.39 -21.67
CA ASP A 141 -3.55 6.75 -22.23
C ASP A 141 -4.69 6.58 -21.20
N TYR A 142 -4.37 6.61 -19.90
CA TYR A 142 -5.33 6.43 -18.81
C TYR A 142 -5.32 7.58 -17.80
N GLN A 143 -4.65 8.70 -18.11
CA GLN A 143 -4.47 9.81 -17.19
C GLN A 143 -5.81 10.31 -16.63
N GLY A 144 -5.87 10.52 -15.31
CA GLY A 144 -7.09 10.95 -14.60
C GLY A 144 -8.15 9.85 -14.44
N THR A 145 -7.92 8.65 -14.97
CA THR A 145 -8.82 7.50 -14.77
C THR A 145 -8.42 6.74 -13.51
N ARG A 146 -9.41 6.33 -12.70
CA ARG A 146 -9.16 5.49 -11.52
C ARG A 146 -8.64 4.12 -11.94
N VAL A 147 -7.70 3.58 -11.17
CA VAL A 147 -7.01 2.31 -11.50
C VAL A 147 -7.96 1.14 -11.76
N TYR A 148 -9.07 1.03 -11.02
CA TYR A 148 -10.06 -0.03 -11.23
C TYR A 148 -10.91 0.16 -12.48
N GLU A 149 -11.19 1.41 -12.87
CA GLU A 149 -11.98 1.74 -14.07
C GLU A 149 -11.17 1.45 -15.34
N ALA A 150 -9.87 1.77 -15.31
CA ALA A 150 -8.94 1.53 -16.41
C ALA A 150 -8.71 0.05 -16.74
N ASN A 151 -9.08 -0.89 -15.84
CA ASN A 151 -8.90 -2.33 -16.08
C ASN A 151 -9.55 -2.79 -17.38
N LYS A 152 -10.76 -2.29 -17.70
CA LYS A 152 -11.48 -2.67 -18.93
C LYS A 152 -10.72 -2.22 -20.17
N ASP A 153 -10.19 -1.00 -20.15
CA ASP A 153 -9.50 -0.40 -21.30
C ASP A 153 -8.11 -1.03 -21.48
N ILE A 154 -7.40 -1.34 -20.40
CA ILE A 154 -6.14 -2.08 -20.44
C ILE A 154 -6.37 -3.48 -21.03
N ILE A 155 -7.39 -4.21 -20.57
CA ILE A 155 -7.71 -5.54 -21.11
C ILE A 155 -8.07 -5.45 -22.60
N ALA A 156 -8.88 -4.46 -22.99
CA ALA A 156 -9.26 -4.24 -24.38
C ALA A 156 -8.03 -3.97 -25.27
N ARG A 157 -7.11 -3.14 -24.81
CA ARG A 157 -5.83 -2.88 -25.48
C ARG A 157 -4.98 -4.13 -25.62
N LEU A 158 -4.77 -4.88 -24.54
CA LEU A 158 -3.98 -6.11 -24.57
C LEU A 158 -4.59 -7.14 -25.53
N LYS A 159 -5.92 -7.20 -25.61
CA LYS A 159 -6.62 -8.04 -26.58
C LYS A 159 -6.41 -7.57 -28.02
N SER A 160 -6.53 -6.26 -28.30
CA SER A 160 -6.32 -5.73 -29.66
C SER A 160 -4.87 -5.86 -30.13
N GLU A 161 -3.91 -5.82 -29.20
CA GLU A 161 -2.49 -6.00 -29.48
C GLU A 161 -2.07 -7.49 -29.54
N GLY A 162 -3.01 -8.44 -29.37
CA GLY A 162 -2.71 -9.88 -29.39
C GLY A 162 -1.89 -10.39 -28.20
N LYS A 163 -1.74 -9.58 -27.14
CA LYS A 163 -0.94 -9.90 -25.94
C LYS A 163 -1.74 -10.62 -24.85
N LEU A 164 -3.07 -10.67 -24.98
CA LEU A 164 -3.96 -11.34 -24.03
C LEU A 164 -4.18 -12.81 -24.42
N ILE A 165 -3.62 -13.73 -23.64
CA ILE A 165 -3.75 -15.18 -23.86
C ILE A 165 -5.05 -15.73 -23.28
N GLY A 166 -5.45 -15.26 -22.11
CA GLY A 166 -6.66 -15.74 -21.44
C GLY A 166 -7.19 -14.73 -20.43
N GLN A 167 -8.50 -14.76 -20.22
CA GLN A 167 -9.20 -13.92 -19.25
C GLN A 167 -10.14 -14.81 -18.44
N LYS A 168 -10.01 -14.74 -17.12
CA LYS A 168 -10.90 -15.43 -16.16
C LYS A 168 -11.35 -14.42 -15.10
N SER A 169 -12.56 -14.61 -14.60
CA SER A 169 -13.06 -13.87 -13.43
C SER A 169 -12.70 -14.64 -12.17
N TYR A 170 -12.23 -13.95 -11.15
CA TYR A 170 -11.91 -14.51 -9.85
C TYR A 170 -12.82 -13.91 -8.79
N ASN A 171 -13.30 -14.75 -7.87
CA ASN A 171 -14.01 -14.31 -6.69
C ASN A 171 -13.16 -14.67 -5.47
N HIS A 172 -12.64 -13.67 -4.78
CA HIS A 172 -11.82 -13.84 -3.58
C HIS A 172 -12.08 -12.72 -2.59
N SER A 173 -11.61 -12.89 -1.35
CA SER A 173 -11.59 -11.82 -0.37
C SER A 173 -10.53 -10.79 -0.73
N TYR A 174 -10.93 -9.52 -0.82
CA TYR A 174 -10.03 -8.40 -1.13
C TYR A 174 -10.14 -7.33 -0.04
N PRO A 175 -9.04 -6.64 0.33
CA PRO A 175 -9.08 -5.62 1.37
C PRO A 175 -9.87 -4.37 0.93
N HIS A 176 -10.80 -3.95 1.78
CA HIS A 176 -11.61 -2.75 1.59
C HIS A 176 -11.41 -1.78 2.77
N CYS A 177 -11.62 -0.49 2.51
CA CYS A 177 -11.60 0.52 3.54
C CYS A 177 -12.73 0.28 4.55
N ARG A 178 -12.38 -0.01 5.81
CA ARG A 178 -13.34 -0.25 6.91
C ARG A 178 -14.36 0.88 7.20
N ARG A 179 -14.26 2.04 6.54
CA ARG A 179 -15.14 3.20 6.75
C ARG A 179 -16.07 3.48 5.58
N CYS A 180 -15.62 3.24 4.35
CA CYS A 180 -16.35 3.61 3.14
C CYS A 180 -16.43 2.48 2.12
N ASP A 181 -15.96 1.29 2.48
CA ASP A 181 -16.01 0.06 1.68
C ASP A 181 -15.39 0.17 0.29
N THR A 182 -14.55 1.19 0.07
CA THR A 182 -13.81 1.34 -1.19
C THR A 182 -12.67 0.32 -1.22
N PRO A 183 -12.47 -0.41 -2.33
CA PRO A 183 -11.35 -1.32 -2.49
C PRO A 183 -10.02 -0.59 -2.29
N LEU A 184 -9.13 -1.16 -1.49
CA LEU A 184 -7.82 -0.57 -1.25
C LEU A 184 -6.86 -0.87 -2.40
N ILE A 185 -5.78 -0.11 -2.49
CA ILE A 185 -4.64 -0.44 -3.35
C ILE A 185 -3.37 -0.37 -2.50
N SER A 186 -2.48 -1.35 -2.69
CA SER A 186 -1.13 -1.29 -2.15
C SER A 186 -0.33 -0.30 -2.99
N LYS A 187 0.29 0.68 -2.34
CA LYS A 187 1.04 1.74 -3.00
C LYS A 187 2.18 2.20 -2.10
N ALA A 188 3.39 2.32 -2.64
CA ALA A 188 4.52 2.92 -1.94
C ALA A 188 4.23 4.38 -1.60
N LEU A 189 4.38 4.74 -0.32
CA LEU A 189 4.16 6.08 0.21
C LEU A 189 5.14 6.35 1.35
N THR A 190 5.60 7.59 1.47
CA THR A 190 6.32 8.06 2.66
C THR A 190 5.34 8.14 3.83
N SER A 191 5.70 7.56 4.97
CA SER A 191 4.89 7.60 6.19
C SER A 191 5.76 7.49 7.44
N TRP A 192 5.16 7.75 8.60
CA TRP A 192 5.79 7.56 9.92
C TRP A 192 5.36 6.23 10.51
N PHE A 193 6.32 5.46 11.01
CA PHE A 193 6.10 4.13 11.56
C PHE A 193 6.66 4.03 12.97
N ILE A 194 5.95 3.29 13.83
CA ILE A 194 6.49 2.78 15.09
C ILE A 194 7.05 1.39 14.81
N LYS A 195 8.26 1.13 15.29
CA LYS A 195 8.94 -0.16 15.15
C LYS A 195 8.33 -1.22 16.08
N GLU A 196 7.15 -1.69 15.74
CA GLU A 196 6.34 -2.61 16.54
C GLU A 196 7.07 -3.94 16.78
N GLN A 197 7.86 -4.39 15.81
CA GLN A 197 8.63 -5.63 15.92
C GLN A 197 9.68 -5.55 17.05
N GLU A 198 10.31 -4.38 17.23
CA GLU A 198 11.28 -4.17 18.32
C GLU A 198 10.58 -4.17 19.70
N LEU A 199 9.31 -3.77 19.76
CA LEU A 199 8.50 -3.74 20.98
C LEU A 199 7.91 -5.10 21.36
N SER A 200 7.80 -6.03 20.40
CA SER A 200 7.13 -7.33 20.58
C SER A 200 7.73 -8.15 21.72
N ASN A 201 9.05 -8.07 21.94
CA ASN A 201 9.73 -8.75 23.05
C ASN A 201 9.30 -8.23 24.43
N ILE A 202 8.82 -6.98 24.50
CA ILE A 202 8.34 -6.34 25.73
C ILE A 202 6.85 -6.59 25.90
N THR A 203 6.05 -6.43 24.84
CA THR A 203 4.58 -6.46 24.92
C THR A 203 4.01 -7.87 25.02
N LEU A 204 4.64 -8.85 24.36
CA LEU A 204 4.11 -10.21 24.28
C LEU A 204 4.03 -10.93 25.65
N PRO A 205 5.04 -10.88 26.54
CA PRO A 205 4.92 -11.47 27.87
C PRO A 205 3.77 -10.89 28.69
N HIS A 206 3.53 -9.58 28.58
CA HIS A 206 2.45 -8.90 29.30
C HIS A 206 1.05 -9.26 28.80
N ALA A 207 0.93 -9.88 27.62
CA ALA A 207 -0.35 -10.40 27.15
C ALA A 207 -0.89 -11.49 28.09
N ASP A 208 -0.03 -12.20 28.84
CA ASP A 208 -0.44 -13.25 29.78
C ASP A 208 -1.08 -12.68 31.06
N ASP A 209 -0.70 -11.46 31.45
CA ASP A 209 -1.21 -10.77 32.64
C ASP A 209 -2.66 -10.26 32.45
N ILE A 210 -3.15 -10.23 31.20
CA ILE A 210 -4.49 -9.73 30.85
C ILE A 210 -5.52 -10.88 30.96
N GLY A 211 -6.59 -10.64 31.71
CA GLY A 211 -7.74 -11.54 31.78
C GLY A 211 -8.69 -11.36 30.59
N PHE A 212 -8.55 -12.19 29.55
CA PHE A 212 -9.41 -12.15 28.37
C PHE A 212 -10.71 -12.94 28.59
N VAL A 213 -11.84 -12.37 28.16
CA VAL A 213 -13.13 -13.09 28.14
C VAL A 213 -13.72 -13.02 26.74
N PRO A 214 -13.85 -14.16 26.01
CA PRO A 214 -13.42 -15.51 26.39
C PRO A 214 -11.89 -15.72 26.26
N GLU A 215 -11.34 -16.69 27.00
CA GLU A 215 -9.88 -16.96 27.04
C GLU A 215 -9.29 -17.29 25.66
N SER A 216 -10.09 -17.87 24.75
CA SER A 216 -9.66 -18.17 23.38
C SER A 216 -9.20 -16.94 22.59
N VAL A 217 -9.64 -15.74 22.98
CA VAL A 217 -9.19 -14.47 22.37
C VAL A 217 -7.72 -14.19 22.70
N LYS A 218 -7.20 -14.63 23.85
CA LYS A 218 -5.80 -14.41 24.25
C LYS A 218 -4.83 -14.97 23.21
N ASN A 219 -5.07 -16.19 22.73
CA ASN A 219 -4.19 -16.82 21.74
C ASN A 219 -4.15 -16.02 20.45
N ARG A 220 -5.32 -15.62 19.94
CA ARG A 220 -5.42 -14.76 18.75
C ARG A 220 -4.73 -13.42 18.94
N PHE A 221 -4.86 -12.80 20.11
CA PHE A 221 -4.19 -11.54 20.43
C PHE A 221 -2.66 -11.70 20.45
N ARG A 222 -2.15 -12.76 21.08
CA ARG A 222 -0.71 -13.10 21.10
C ARG A 222 -0.16 -13.33 19.71
N ASP A 223 -0.89 -14.06 18.86
CA ASP A 223 -0.45 -14.34 17.50
C ASP A 223 -0.39 -13.05 16.66
N VAL A 224 -1.37 -12.17 16.82
CA VAL A 224 -1.35 -10.83 16.18
C VAL A 224 -0.15 -10.01 16.65
N LEU A 225 0.15 -9.98 17.96
CA LEU A 225 1.31 -9.25 18.47
C LEU A 225 2.63 -9.80 17.91
N LYS A 226 2.78 -11.12 17.82
CA LYS A 226 4.00 -11.76 17.28
C LYS A 226 4.24 -11.44 15.80
N SER A 227 3.18 -11.34 15.01
CA SER A 227 3.27 -11.10 13.56
C SER A 227 2.98 -9.66 13.16
N ALA A 228 2.87 -8.74 14.13
CA ALA A 228 2.49 -7.36 13.85
C ALA A 228 3.59 -6.68 13.00
N PRO A 229 3.25 -6.12 11.83
CA PRO A 229 4.18 -5.29 11.10
C PRO A 229 4.36 -3.95 11.82
N ASP A 230 5.40 -3.20 11.44
CA ASP A 230 5.59 -1.84 11.92
C ASP A 230 4.34 -1.00 11.74
N TRP A 231 3.97 -0.29 12.81
CA TRP A 231 2.70 0.39 12.87
C TRP A 231 2.80 1.75 12.17
N ASN A 232 2.19 1.84 10.99
CA ASN A 232 1.99 3.11 10.29
C ASN A 232 1.13 4.05 11.15
N LEU A 233 1.71 5.14 11.65
CA LEU A 233 1.08 6.16 12.47
C LEU A 233 0.50 7.31 11.63
N ALA A 234 1.23 7.77 10.62
CA ALA A 234 0.85 8.97 9.88
C ALA A 234 -0.40 8.77 9.03
N ARG A 235 -1.24 9.80 8.99
CA ARG A 235 -2.47 9.83 8.20
C ARG A 235 -2.58 11.20 7.56
N ASN A 236 -2.72 11.24 6.24
CA ASN A 236 -2.94 12.47 5.48
C ASN A 236 -4.39 12.92 5.69
N ARG A 237 -4.68 13.55 6.84
CA ARG A 237 -6.02 13.97 7.29
C ARG A 237 -5.94 15.29 8.05
N TYR A 238 -7.03 16.05 8.01
CA TYR A 238 -7.12 17.37 8.66
C TYR A 238 -7.53 17.32 10.13
N ARG A 239 -8.36 16.34 10.52
CA ARG A 239 -8.89 16.22 11.89
C ARG A 239 -8.26 15.03 12.61
N GLY A 240 -7.36 15.33 13.53
CA GLY A 240 -6.65 14.36 14.38
C GLY A 240 -5.63 15.05 15.27
N SER A 241 -4.93 14.29 16.10
CA SER A 241 -3.76 14.79 16.82
C SER A 241 -2.59 14.96 15.83
N PRO A 242 -2.00 16.15 15.70
CA PRO A 242 -0.82 16.36 14.86
C PRO A 242 0.35 15.49 15.33
N ILE A 243 1.18 15.03 14.40
CA ILE A 243 2.48 14.43 14.72
C ILE A 243 3.41 15.59 15.10
N PRO A 244 3.99 15.62 16.32
CA PRO A 244 4.74 16.76 16.80
C PRO A 244 6.20 16.72 16.34
N VAL A 245 6.41 16.54 15.03
CA VAL A 245 7.73 16.51 14.39
C VAL A 245 7.86 17.77 13.55
N TRP A 246 8.94 18.52 13.76
CA TRP A 246 9.37 19.60 12.89
C TRP A 246 10.62 19.16 12.15
N GLU A 247 10.66 19.44 10.85
CA GLU A 247 11.74 19.09 9.93
C GLU A 247 12.30 20.38 9.33
N ASN A 248 13.62 20.43 9.18
CA ASN A 248 14.30 21.54 8.53
C ASN A 248 14.11 21.48 7.01
N GLU A 249 13.65 22.57 6.40
CA GLU A 249 13.41 22.63 4.95
C GLU A 249 14.68 22.42 4.10
N ALA A 250 15.86 22.70 4.66
CA ALA A 250 17.15 22.53 3.99
C ALA A 250 17.84 21.19 4.27
N ASP A 251 17.42 20.47 5.31
CA ASP A 251 18.01 19.19 5.73
C ASP A 251 16.95 18.27 6.34
N GLU A 252 16.47 17.30 5.56
CA GLU A 252 15.46 16.32 6.01
C GLU A 252 15.95 15.43 7.17
N GLN A 253 17.26 15.38 7.46
CA GLN A 253 17.80 14.64 8.61
C GLN A 253 17.76 15.46 9.91
N ASP A 254 17.67 16.78 9.80
CA ASP A 254 17.54 17.69 10.93
C ASP A 254 16.08 17.80 11.35
N ARG A 255 15.72 17.01 12.36
CA ARG A 255 14.35 16.88 12.87
C ARG A 255 14.33 17.03 14.38
N ILE A 256 13.31 17.73 14.88
CA ILE A 256 13.02 17.84 16.32
C ILE A 256 11.64 17.27 16.62
N VAL A 257 11.51 16.61 17.77
CA VAL A 257 10.24 16.10 18.30
C VAL A 257 9.87 16.94 19.52
N VAL A 258 8.74 17.62 19.45
CA VAL A 258 8.28 18.50 20.54
C VAL A 258 7.32 17.74 21.44
N GLY A 259 7.76 17.45 22.67
CA GLY A 259 7.01 16.61 23.60
C GLY A 259 5.91 17.36 24.35
N THR A 260 6.01 18.69 24.46
CA THR A 260 5.07 19.49 25.27
C THR A 260 4.70 20.82 24.61
N ILE A 261 3.55 21.39 25.02
CA ILE A 261 3.12 22.72 24.58
C ILE A 261 4.09 23.81 25.09
N GLU A 262 4.69 23.62 26.26
CA GLU A 262 5.68 24.54 26.82
C GLU A 262 6.97 24.55 26.02
N GLU A 263 7.46 23.38 25.63
CA GLU A 263 8.61 23.24 24.73
C GLU A 263 8.33 23.92 23.37
N LEU A 264 7.15 23.69 22.79
CA LEU A 264 6.73 24.36 21.56
C LEU A 264 6.73 25.90 21.72
N TYR A 265 6.24 26.40 22.85
CA TYR A 265 6.20 27.82 23.15
C TYR A 265 7.62 28.41 23.18
N ASN A 266 8.54 27.76 23.86
CA ASN A 266 9.93 28.20 24.01
C ASN A 266 10.71 28.16 22.68
N LEU A 267 10.40 27.20 21.80
CA LEU A 267 11.01 27.09 20.46
C LEU A 267 10.45 28.10 19.45
N SER A 268 9.28 28.69 19.70
CA SER A 268 8.70 29.70 18.80
C SER A 268 9.43 31.05 18.95
N THR A 269 10.12 31.49 17.90
CA THR A 269 10.92 32.75 17.84
C THR A 269 10.14 34.04 18.13
N SER A 270 8.81 33.96 18.22
CA SER A 270 7.92 35.09 18.51
C SER A 270 7.31 35.06 19.92
N GLY A 271 7.68 34.11 20.79
CA GLY A 271 7.07 33.98 22.12
C GLY A 271 5.56 33.97 21.99
N SER A 272 5.05 32.99 21.25
CA SER A 272 3.72 32.95 20.64
C SER A 272 2.63 33.81 21.32
N LYS A 273 2.46 35.04 20.83
CA LYS A 273 1.22 35.83 21.03
C LYS A 273 0.05 35.27 20.19
N ASN A 274 0.30 34.22 19.38
CA ASN A 274 -0.63 33.65 18.40
C ASN A 274 -0.99 32.18 18.66
N ILE A 275 -0.62 31.58 19.80
CA ILE A 275 -1.32 30.37 20.25
C ILE A 275 -2.72 30.87 20.59
N THR A 276 -3.67 30.62 19.69
CA THR A 276 -5.07 30.82 19.99
C THR A 276 -5.41 29.86 21.11
N LYS A 277 -5.36 30.35 22.35
CA LYS A 277 -5.96 29.67 23.49
C LYS A 277 -7.46 29.71 23.27
N ASN A 278 -7.98 28.72 22.56
CA ASN A 278 -9.41 28.51 22.43
C ASN A 278 -9.93 28.05 23.79
N ILE A 279 -10.35 29.00 24.61
CA ILE A 279 -11.05 28.71 25.86
C ILE A 279 -12.49 28.36 25.47
N PHE A 280 -12.80 27.06 25.49
CA PHE A 280 -14.18 26.60 25.42
C PHE A 280 -14.84 26.88 26.77
N VAL A 281 -15.40 28.08 26.91
CA VAL A 281 -16.22 28.43 28.07
C VAL A 281 -17.60 27.82 27.84
N ARG A 282 -17.96 26.81 28.64
CA ARG A 282 -19.36 26.39 28.75
C ARG A 282 -20.14 27.60 29.29
N HIS A 283 -21.16 28.05 28.57
CA HIS A 283 -22.07 29.06 29.11
C HIS A 283 -22.69 28.53 30.42
N GLY A 284 -22.95 29.43 31.38
CA GLY A 284 -23.73 29.06 32.55
C GLY A 284 -25.06 28.42 32.15
N GLU A 285 -25.60 27.53 32.99
CA GLU A 285 -26.86 26.84 32.74
C GLU A 285 -27.99 27.81 32.34
N THR A 286 -28.59 27.58 31.17
CA THR A 286 -29.72 28.36 30.66
C THR A 286 -31.03 27.61 30.79
N ASP A 287 -32.14 28.34 30.65
CA ASP A 287 -33.48 27.78 30.50
C ASP A 287 -33.55 26.70 29.40
N TYR A 288 -32.81 26.86 28.32
CA TYR A 288 -32.70 25.87 27.25
C TYR A 288 -32.04 24.56 27.74
N ASN A 289 -31.03 24.63 28.61
CA ASN A 289 -30.42 23.42 29.19
C ASN A 289 -31.42 22.67 30.07
N VAL A 290 -32.18 23.39 30.91
CA VAL A 290 -33.17 22.80 31.83
C VAL A 290 -34.33 22.18 31.05
N GLN A 291 -34.81 22.88 30.02
CA GLN A 291 -35.92 22.44 29.19
C GLN A 291 -35.51 21.46 28.09
N LYS A 292 -34.20 21.16 27.97
CA LYS A 292 -33.61 20.35 26.90
C LYS A 292 -33.97 20.86 25.50
N LEU A 293 -34.07 22.17 25.35
CA LEU A 293 -34.31 22.84 24.08
C LEU A 293 -32.99 22.95 23.33
N CYS A 294 -33.02 22.62 22.03
CA CYS A 294 -31.90 22.79 21.12
C CYS A 294 -32.35 23.66 19.96
N ASP A 295 -32.31 24.97 20.18
CA ASP A 295 -32.71 25.98 19.19
C ASP A 295 -31.58 27.01 19.04
N SER A 296 -31.26 27.34 17.79
CA SER A 296 -30.19 28.25 17.40
C SER A 296 -30.67 29.69 17.13
N PHE A 297 -31.98 29.94 17.14
CA PHE A 297 -32.57 31.23 16.77
C PHE A 297 -33.12 32.02 17.96
N GLY A 298 -33.48 31.35 19.06
CA GLY A 298 -33.91 32.00 20.30
C GLY A 298 -32.76 32.55 21.15
N LYS A 299 -33.12 33.40 22.13
CA LYS A 299 -32.17 33.97 23.09
C LYS A 299 -32.30 33.23 24.43
N PRO A 300 -31.37 32.32 24.78
CA PRO A 300 -31.44 31.61 26.04
C PRO A 300 -31.17 32.56 27.21
N ILE A 301 -31.90 32.37 28.30
CA ILE A 301 -31.79 33.17 29.52
C ILE A 301 -31.04 32.34 30.57
N LEU A 302 -30.04 32.93 31.21
CA LEU A 302 -29.33 32.29 32.31
C LEU A 302 -30.28 32.00 33.46
N THR A 303 -30.23 30.77 33.97
CA THR A 303 -30.86 30.44 35.24
C THR A 303 -30.12 31.10 36.40
N GLU A 304 -30.67 31.05 37.61
CA GLU A 304 -29.96 31.51 38.81
C GLU A 304 -28.65 30.72 39.02
N THR A 305 -28.68 29.40 38.83
CA THR A 305 -27.51 28.52 38.81
C THR A 305 -26.50 28.95 37.74
N GLY A 306 -26.97 29.20 36.52
CA GLY A 306 -26.13 29.67 35.42
C GLY A 306 -25.51 31.04 35.67
N THR A 307 -26.22 31.92 36.38
CA THR A 307 -25.73 33.25 36.76
C THR A 307 -24.62 33.14 37.82
N GLN A 308 -24.72 32.21 38.76
CA GLN A 308 -23.66 31.93 39.73
C GLN A 308 -22.44 31.27 39.06
N GLN A 309 -22.67 30.31 38.15
CA GLN A 309 -21.60 29.68 37.35
C GLN A 309 -20.85 30.73 36.52
N ALA A 310 -21.56 31.66 35.87
CA ALA A 310 -20.96 32.73 35.09
C ALA A 310 -20.17 33.74 35.93
N LYS A 311 -20.48 33.88 37.23
CA LYS A 311 -19.72 34.74 38.17
C LYS A 311 -18.48 34.07 38.76
N GLN A 312 -18.38 32.74 38.67
CA GLN A 312 -17.24 31.95 39.18
C GLN A 312 -16.21 31.60 38.09
N LEU A 313 -16.55 31.86 36.82
CA LEU A 313 -15.67 31.76 35.65
C LEU A 313 -14.87 33.05 35.46
#